data_AF-A0AAW0XUU5-F1
#
_entry.id   AF-A0AAW0XUU5-F1
#
_cell.length_a   1.000
_cell.length_b   1.000
_cell.length_c   1.000
_cell.angle_alpha   90.00
_cell.angle_beta   90.00
_cell.angle_gamma   90.00
#
_symmetry.space_group_name_H-M   'P 1'
#
loop_
_entity.id
_entity.type
_entity.pdbx_description
1 polymer ?
#
loop_
_entity_poly.entity_id
_entity_poly.type
_entity_poly.pdbx_seq_one_letter_code
_entity_poly.pdbx_strand_id
1 'polypeptide(L)'
;MEELRQEYKEKMEYGILFAAMSVPFLLGENKDAPDMINMKEENIAELSEALQEKTQNLVENNPLCRSRFLAIFDELIEQAATKSLNCPEEAELVRPQKNITEIHVKAALMADKGSEAKLISWSIEDFTNKGDNYATIVTSVSVLFSLLGKEQSLSYVVKLCPQWSFSEDFTKFGLAIFKKESEFFEEILPVLNYELTALGFSPLRVAKFFYSSLEKEKEMIFLEDLRPRGFQMFDRKKGLSVAHATLVLQELARLHAASLLLKARSSTEDLADRFTHIKIDWMNFSDCAKSMLNQMFSGPLKSSEQLLHNIKGYEVAEQWIAKHKDNWADLIEIQLARNPKFDVICHGDCWN
;
A
#
# COMPACT_ATOMS: atom_id res chain seq x y z
N MET A 1 -28.58 4.20 -2.20
CA MET A 1 -28.62 3.49 -0.89
C MET A 1 -28.87 2.01 -1.05
N GLU A 2 -29.96 1.56 -1.68
CA GLU A 2 -30.20 0.11 -1.79
C GLU A 2 -29.16 -0.60 -2.67
N GLU A 3 -28.82 0.00 -3.83
CA GLU A 3 -27.71 -0.47 -4.67
C GLU A 3 -26.39 -0.59 -3.88
N LEU A 4 -26.05 0.41 -3.07
CA LEU A 4 -24.85 0.41 -2.21
C LEU A 4 -24.91 -0.67 -1.09
N ARG A 5 -26.09 -0.99 -0.56
CA ARG A 5 -26.26 -2.10 0.41
C ARG A 5 -26.10 -3.46 -0.27
N GLN A 6 -26.57 -3.58 -1.51
CA GLN A 6 -26.44 -4.79 -2.30
C GLN A 6 -24.97 -5.00 -2.69
N GLU A 7 -24.30 -3.97 -3.20
CA GLU A 7 -22.87 -3.97 -3.51
C GLU A 7 -22.01 -4.27 -2.26
N TYR A 8 -22.33 -3.68 -1.09
CA TYR A 8 -21.64 -4.01 0.17
C TYR A 8 -21.74 -5.51 0.53
N LYS A 9 -22.91 -6.13 0.34
CA LYS A 9 -23.09 -7.58 0.55
C LYS A 9 -22.34 -8.41 -0.50
N GLU A 10 -22.38 -8.01 -1.76
CA GLU A 10 -21.66 -8.67 -2.85
C GLU A 10 -20.13 -8.58 -2.68
N LYS A 11 -19.64 -7.55 -1.97
CA LYS A 11 -18.23 -7.37 -1.58
C LYS A 11 -17.92 -7.86 -0.14
N MET A 12 -18.84 -8.49 0.56
CA MET A 12 -18.63 -9.01 1.92
C MET A 12 -17.49 -10.03 1.97
N GLU A 13 -17.45 -10.97 1.02
CA GLU A 13 -16.37 -11.97 0.90
C GLU A 13 -14.99 -11.32 0.66
N TYR A 14 -14.93 -10.27 -0.16
CA TYR A 14 -13.71 -9.49 -0.40
C TYR A 14 -13.26 -8.76 0.88
N GLY A 15 -14.19 -8.08 1.54
CA GLY A 15 -13.92 -7.34 2.78
C GLY A 15 -13.41 -8.24 3.89
N ILE A 16 -13.94 -9.45 4.01
CA ILE A 16 -13.55 -10.41 5.05
C ILE A 16 -12.20 -11.07 4.74
N LEU A 17 -11.90 -11.43 3.48
CA LEU A 17 -10.55 -11.85 3.09
C LEU A 17 -9.52 -10.75 3.40
N PHE A 18 -9.77 -9.53 2.93
CA PHE A 18 -8.84 -8.42 3.12
C PHE A 18 -8.66 -8.07 4.61
N ALA A 19 -9.72 -8.11 5.41
CA ALA A 19 -9.62 -7.84 6.84
C ALA A 19 -8.96 -8.98 7.64
N ALA A 20 -9.18 -10.24 7.27
CA ALA A 20 -8.44 -11.39 7.81
C ALA A 20 -6.92 -11.27 7.54
N MET A 21 -6.56 -10.80 6.34
CA MET A 21 -5.18 -10.52 5.94
C MET A 21 -4.59 -9.31 6.68
N SER A 22 -5.27 -8.16 6.69
CA SER A 22 -4.69 -6.88 7.12
C SER A 22 -4.79 -6.60 8.63
N VAL A 23 -5.85 -7.04 9.32
CA VAL A 23 -6.04 -6.67 10.74
C VAL A 23 -4.90 -7.17 11.65
N PRO A 24 -4.35 -8.39 11.48
CA PRO A 24 -3.16 -8.81 12.22
C PRO A 24 -1.92 -7.94 11.97
N PHE A 25 -1.63 -7.63 10.69
CA PHE A 25 -0.51 -6.77 10.29
C PHE A 25 -0.60 -5.37 10.90
N LEU A 26 -1.80 -4.77 10.87
CA LEU A 26 -2.06 -3.39 11.30
C LEU A 26 -1.96 -3.23 12.82
N LEU A 27 -2.45 -4.22 13.57
CA LEU A 27 -2.56 -4.16 15.03
C LEU A 27 -1.35 -4.79 15.76
N GLY A 28 -0.46 -5.46 15.02
CA GLY A 28 0.82 -5.98 15.53
C GLY A 28 1.74 -4.88 16.05
N GLU A 29 2.71 -5.26 16.89
CA GLU A 29 3.77 -4.35 17.31
C GLU A 29 4.76 -4.09 16.15
N ASN A 30 5.38 -2.92 16.11
CA ASN A 30 6.33 -2.56 15.05
C ASN A 30 7.56 -3.50 15.00
N LYS A 31 7.91 -4.13 16.13
CA LYS A 31 8.95 -5.20 16.23
C LYS A 31 8.51 -6.55 15.64
N ASP A 32 7.21 -6.75 15.48
CA ASP A 32 6.54 -8.00 15.11
C ASP A 32 5.97 -7.99 13.69
N ALA A 33 5.97 -6.83 13.02
CA ALA A 33 5.77 -6.73 11.58
C ALA A 33 6.84 -7.56 10.82
N PRO A 34 6.46 -8.28 9.75
CA PRO A 34 7.39 -9.07 8.96
C PRO A 34 8.35 -8.14 8.22
N ASP A 35 9.62 -8.51 8.20
CA ASP A 35 10.69 -7.64 7.70
C ASP A 35 10.85 -7.81 6.18
N MET A 36 9.85 -7.38 5.42
CA MET A 36 9.77 -7.56 3.96
C MET A 36 10.97 -6.95 3.20
N ILE A 37 11.61 -5.94 3.79
CA ILE A 37 12.85 -5.30 3.29
C ILE A 37 14.03 -6.30 3.29
N ASN A 38 13.99 -7.25 4.21
CA ASN A 38 15.06 -8.17 4.60
C ASN A 38 14.73 -9.64 4.27
N MET A 39 13.61 -9.89 3.60
CA MET A 39 13.17 -11.21 3.11
C MET A 39 14.10 -11.71 1.99
N LYS A 40 14.28 -13.03 1.87
CA LYS A 40 14.73 -13.72 0.63
C LYS A 40 13.89 -14.97 0.40
N GLU A 41 14.02 -15.57 -0.78
CA GLU A 41 13.32 -16.80 -1.22
C GLU A 41 13.31 -17.89 -0.15
N GLU A 42 14.47 -18.07 0.47
CA GLU A 42 14.81 -19.05 1.50
C GLU A 42 14.02 -18.85 2.81
N ASN A 43 13.59 -17.63 3.14
CA ASN A 43 12.91 -17.34 4.41
C ASN A 43 11.42 -17.00 4.25
N ILE A 44 10.84 -17.04 3.04
CA ILE A 44 9.46 -16.57 2.81
C ILE A 44 8.46 -17.35 3.65
N ALA A 45 8.61 -18.69 3.67
CA ALA A 45 7.71 -19.56 4.41
C ALA A 45 7.89 -19.41 5.94
N GLU A 46 9.14 -19.31 6.42
CA GLU A 46 9.45 -19.08 7.84
C GLU A 46 8.89 -17.74 8.33
N LEU A 47 9.01 -16.68 7.52
CA LEU A 47 8.44 -15.37 7.84
C LEU A 47 6.91 -15.38 7.84
N SER A 48 6.28 -16.21 6.99
CA SER A 48 4.84 -16.46 7.00
C SER A 48 4.38 -17.23 8.24
N GLU A 49 5.14 -18.24 8.69
CA GLU A 49 4.87 -19.00 9.91
C GLU A 49 5.10 -18.18 11.19
N ALA A 50 6.20 -17.42 11.28
CA ALA A 50 6.47 -16.53 12.41
C ALA A 50 5.45 -15.38 12.49
N LEU A 51 4.99 -14.87 11.33
CA LEU A 51 3.86 -13.95 11.23
C LEU A 51 2.55 -14.60 11.70
N GLN A 52 2.32 -15.86 11.38
CA GLN A 52 1.15 -16.65 11.81
C GLN A 52 1.13 -16.84 13.34
N GLU A 53 2.23 -17.26 13.96
CA GLU A 53 2.32 -17.40 15.43
C GLU A 53 2.08 -16.05 16.14
N LYS A 54 2.74 -14.99 15.66
CA LYS A 54 2.58 -13.63 16.20
C LYS A 54 1.17 -13.09 16.00
N THR A 55 0.55 -13.37 14.85
CA THR A 55 -0.86 -13.08 14.55
C THR A 55 -1.75 -13.74 15.59
N GLN A 56 -1.65 -15.06 15.76
CA GLN A 56 -2.48 -15.79 16.71
C GLN A 56 -2.33 -15.25 18.13
N ASN A 57 -1.10 -15.09 18.62
CA ASN A 57 -0.80 -14.55 19.95
C ASN A 57 -1.41 -13.14 20.15
N LEU A 58 -1.28 -12.27 19.15
CA LEU A 58 -1.83 -10.91 19.19
C LEU A 58 -3.36 -10.91 19.28
N VAL A 59 -4.07 -11.67 18.44
CA VAL A 59 -5.54 -11.68 18.48
C VAL A 59 -6.08 -12.40 19.72
N GLU A 60 -5.38 -13.42 20.23
CA GLU A 60 -5.76 -14.08 21.49
C GLU A 60 -5.66 -13.12 22.68
N ASN A 61 -4.58 -12.34 22.79
CA ASN A 61 -4.21 -11.58 23.99
C ASN A 61 -4.48 -10.06 23.96
N ASN A 62 -4.66 -9.44 22.79
CA ASN A 62 -4.99 -8.00 22.68
C ASN A 62 -6.51 -7.79 22.50
N PRO A 63 -7.25 -7.27 23.51
CA PRO A 63 -8.70 -7.15 23.43
C PRO A 63 -9.19 -6.15 22.36
N LEU A 64 -8.38 -5.15 21.99
CA LEU A 64 -8.70 -4.24 20.88
C LEU A 64 -8.49 -4.89 19.51
N CYS A 65 -7.57 -5.85 19.42
CA CYS A 65 -7.42 -6.69 18.23
C CYS A 65 -8.57 -7.69 18.15
N ARG A 66 -8.79 -8.48 19.21
CA ARG A 66 -9.83 -9.52 19.29
C ARG A 66 -11.23 -9.00 18.96
N SER A 67 -11.64 -7.86 19.51
CA SER A 67 -12.96 -7.27 19.26
C SER A 67 -13.14 -6.78 17.82
N ARG A 68 -12.10 -6.18 17.21
CA ARG A 68 -12.13 -5.77 15.80
C ARG A 68 -12.04 -6.95 14.84
N PHE A 69 -11.29 -7.98 15.23
CA PHE A 69 -11.08 -9.19 14.43
C PHE A 69 -12.34 -10.05 14.36
N LEU A 70 -12.99 -10.32 15.51
CA LEU A 70 -14.19 -11.16 15.54
C LEU A 70 -15.40 -10.53 14.82
N ALA A 71 -15.55 -9.21 14.88
CA ALA A 71 -16.64 -8.47 14.22
C ALA A 71 -16.67 -8.60 12.68
N ILE A 72 -15.60 -9.13 12.08
CA ILE A 72 -15.49 -9.43 10.65
C ILE A 72 -16.11 -10.80 10.32
N PHE A 73 -16.08 -11.74 11.27
CA PHE A 73 -16.48 -13.13 11.04
C PHE A 73 -17.89 -13.45 11.53
N ASP A 74 -18.51 -12.54 12.30
CA ASP A 74 -19.93 -12.64 12.70
C ASP A 74 -20.87 -12.76 11.48
N GLU A 75 -20.54 -12.13 10.35
CA GLU A 75 -21.35 -12.14 9.11
C GLU A 75 -21.10 -13.37 8.21
N LEU A 76 -20.06 -14.17 8.45
CA LEU A 76 -19.60 -15.21 7.51
C LEU A 76 -20.12 -16.64 7.81
N ILE A 77 -21.07 -16.77 8.74
CA ILE A 77 -21.39 -18.04 9.41
C ILE A 77 -22.38 -18.89 8.57
N GLU A 78 -22.13 -19.10 7.27
CA GLU A 78 -23.04 -19.83 6.37
C GLU A 78 -22.48 -21.00 5.49
N GLN A 79 -21.23 -21.04 4.98
CA GLN A 79 -20.81 -22.06 3.94
C GLN A 79 -19.33 -22.59 4.02
N ALA A 80 -19.01 -23.80 3.51
CA ALA A 80 -17.81 -24.67 3.82
C ALA A 80 -17.18 -25.41 2.60
N ALA A 81 -15.98 -26.04 2.50
CA ALA A 81 -14.68 -26.31 3.24
C ALA A 81 -13.67 -26.92 2.16
N THR A 82 -12.34 -27.24 2.20
CA THR A 82 -11.06 -27.29 3.02
C THR A 82 -9.91 -27.69 2.01
N LYS A 83 -8.54 -27.69 2.12
CA LYS A 83 -7.33 -27.34 2.96
C LYS A 83 -6.08 -27.70 2.05
N SER A 84 -4.75 -27.40 2.15
CA SER A 84 -3.73 -26.59 2.92
C SER A 84 -2.35 -26.64 2.13
N LEU A 85 -1.08 -26.28 2.49
CA LEU A 85 -0.23 -26.16 3.73
C LEU A 85 1.10 -25.33 3.49
N ASN A 86 2.30 -25.66 4.07
CA ASN A 86 3.62 -24.91 4.16
C ASN A 86 4.86 -25.87 3.84
N CYS A 87 6.21 -25.67 3.96
CA CYS A 87 7.30 -24.70 4.40
C CYS A 87 8.69 -25.21 3.78
N PRO A 88 10.00 -24.82 4.07
CA PRO A 88 10.76 -23.70 4.74
C PRO A 88 11.67 -22.87 3.74
N GLU A 89 13.03 -22.60 3.69
CA GLU A 89 14.35 -22.78 4.43
C GLU A 89 15.53 -22.02 3.67
N GLU A 90 16.73 -21.58 4.15
CA GLU A 90 17.17 -20.38 4.97
C GLU A 90 18.56 -19.77 4.48
N ALA A 91 18.76 -18.44 4.18
CA ALA A 91 20.09 -17.71 4.06
C ALA A 91 20.06 -16.13 4.12
N GLU A 92 20.95 -15.29 3.48
CA GLU A 92 21.33 -13.88 3.92
C GLU A 92 21.16 -12.62 2.97
N LEU A 93 21.68 -11.40 3.32
CA LEU A 93 20.95 -10.07 3.18
C LEU A 93 21.74 -8.78 2.77
N VAL A 94 21.09 -7.74 2.14
CA VAL A 94 21.71 -6.42 1.71
C VAL A 94 20.78 -5.16 1.88
N ARG A 95 21.34 -3.92 2.03
CA ARG A 95 20.59 -2.62 2.13
C ARG A 95 20.60 -1.70 0.86
N PRO A 96 19.56 -0.87 0.59
CA PRO A 96 19.44 -0.03 -0.64
C PRO A 96 19.81 1.47 -0.59
N GLN A 97 19.91 2.14 0.57
CA GLN A 97 20.00 3.63 0.64
C GLN A 97 21.14 4.25 -0.20
N LYS A 98 22.21 3.48 -0.42
CA LYS A 98 23.34 3.77 -1.33
C LYS A 98 22.94 4.15 -2.78
N ASN A 99 21.71 3.86 -3.19
CA ASN A 99 21.20 4.11 -4.54
C ASN A 99 20.82 5.58 -4.78
N ILE A 100 20.62 6.38 -3.72
CA ILE A 100 20.42 7.84 -3.86
C ILE A 100 21.74 8.47 -4.30
N THR A 101 21.71 9.24 -5.40
CA THR A 101 22.88 9.95 -5.92
C THR A 101 22.63 11.45 -6.01
N GLU A 102 23.71 12.22 -6.14
CA GLU A 102 23.64 13.67 -6.34
C GLU A 102 22.85 14.06 -7.60
N ILE A 103 22.79 13.20 -8.61
CA ILE A 103 21.98 13.41 -9.83
C ILE A 103 20.49 13.45 -9.47
N HIS A 104 20.03 12.51 -8.64
CA HIS A 104 18.63 12.42 -8.22
C HIS A 104 18.24 13.62 -7.33
N VAL A 105 19.14 14.02 -6.42
CA VAL A 105 18.95 15.22 -5.57
C VAL A 105 18.92 16.51 -6.40
N LYS A 106 19.78 16.63 -7.42
CA LYS A 106 19.76 17.77 -8.36
C LYS A 106 18.47 17.79 -9.20
N ALA A 107 17.97 16.64 -9.65
CA ALA A 107 16.72 16.56 -10.40
C ALA A 107 15.52 17.03 -9.56
N ALA A 108 15.38 16.51 -8.34
CA ALA A 108 14.33 16.94 -7.40
C ALA A 108 14.45 18.45 -7.06
N LEU A 109 15.66 18.96 -6.80
CA LEU A 109 15.90 20.37 -6.54
C LEU A 109 15.56 21.28 -7.73
N MET A 110 15.88 20.85 -8.96
CA MET A 110 15.53 21.59 -10.17
C MET A 110 14.02 21.62 -10.41
N ALA A 111 13.28 20.57 -10.04
CA ALA A 111 11.83 20.52 -10.15
C ALA A 111 11.11 21.39 -9.10
N ASP A 112 11.58 21.39 -7.85
CA ASP A 112 11.01 22.19 -6.74
C ASP A 112 11.36 23.68 -6.85
N LYS A 113 12.61 23.99 -7.19
CA LYS A 113 13.18 25.36 -7.08
C LYS A 113 13.65 25.97 -8.40
N GLY A 114 13.49 25.28 -9.52
CA GLY A 114 13.90 25.73 -10.85
C GLY A 114 15.41 25.60 -11.11
N SER A 115 15.81 25.82 -12.37
CA SER A 115 17.19 25.66 -12.84
C SER A 115 18.20 26.68 -12.29
N GLU A 116 17.73 27.72 -11.58
CA GLU A 116 18.59 28.67 -10.87
C GLU A 116 19.09 28.14 -9.51
N ALA A 117 18.47 27.09 -8.98
CA ALA A 117 18.86 26.46 -7.71
C ALA A 117 20.14 25.63 -7.87
N LYS A 118 21.16 25.95 -7.08
CA LYS A 118 22.48 25.31 -7.11
C LYS A 118 22.70 24.53 -5.82
N LEU A 119 22.75 23.21 -5.93
CA LEU A 119 23.10 22.32 -4.83
C LEU A 119 24.49 22.69 -4.24
N ILE A 120 24.57 22.84 -2.93
CA ILE A 120 25.82 23.08 -2.18
C ILE A 120 26.26 21.77 -1.50
N SER A 121 25.34 21.13 -0.78
CA SER A 121 25.55 19.84 -0.12
C SER A 121 24.22 19.14 0.15
N TRP A 122 24.27 17.84 0.44
CA TRP A 122 23.12 17.03 0.82
C TRP A 122 23.54 15.89 1.74
N SER A 123 22.59 15.34 2.50
CA SER A 123 22.80 14.19 3.37
C SER A 123 21.55 13.32 3.46
N ILE A 124 21.74 12.01 3.54
CA ILE A 124 20.68 11.04 3.85
C ILE A 124 20.50 10.98 5.37
N GLU A 125 19.26 10.95 5.83
CA GLU A 125 18.85 10.88 7.22
C GLU A 125 17.83 9.75 7.42
N ASP A 126 17.90 9.04 8.54
CA ASP A 126 16.88 8.07 8.92
C ASP A 126 15.55 8.78 9.20
N PHE A 127 14.46 8.27 8.62
CA PHE A 127 13.12 8.89 8.67
C PHE A 127 12.09 8.04 9.40
N THR A 128 12.22 6.71 9.35
CA THR A 128 11.27 5.75 9.93
C THR A 128 11.96 4.66 10.73
N ASN A 129 11.26 4.15 11.74
CA ASN A 129 11.64 2.98 12.52
C ASN A 129 11.28 1.69 11.76
N LYS A 130 11.79 0.54 12.21
CA LYS A 130 11.31 -0.78 11.74
C LYS A 130 9.81 -0.89 12.02
N GLY A 131 9.04 -1.37 11.03
CA GLY A 131 7.60 -1.60 11.15
C GLY A 131 6.70 -0.37 10.92
N ASP A 132 7.28 0.79 10.59
CA ASP A 132 6.52 1.98 10.17
C ASP A 132 6.12 1.90 8.68
N ASN A 133 6.94 1.24 7.85
CA ASN A 133 6.65 0.91 6.44
C ASN A 133 6.75 -0.61 6.23
N TYR A 134 5.98 -1.13 5.27
CA TYR A 134 5.93 -2.56 4.95
C TYR A 134 6.57 -2.90 3.59
N ALA A 135 6.12 -2.30 2.47
CA ALA A 135 6.60 -2.66 1.13
C ALA A 135 7.83 -1.84 0.64
N THR A 136 8.15 -0.71 1.29
CA THR A 136 9.15 0.26 0.80
C THR A 136 10.02 0.78 1.94
N ILE A 137 11.27 1.17 1.65
CA ILE A 137 12.06 1.98 2.58
C ILE A 137 11.70 3.46 2.38
N VAL A 138 11.68 4.24 3.46
CA VAL A 138 11.50 5.69 3.40
C VAL A 138 12.61 6.38 4.19
N THR A 139 13.19 7.44 3.63
CA THR A 139 14.33 8.19 4.18
C THR A 139 14.17 9.69 3.94
N SER A 140 14.88 10.52 4.72
CA SER A 140 14.93 11.97 4.57
C SER A 140 16.19 12.34 3.80
N VAL A 141 16.09 13.24 2.83
CA VAL A 141 17.26 13.83 2.17
C VAL A 141 17.26 15.31 2.45
N SER A 142 18.12 15.73 3.39
CA SER A 142 18.37 17.14 3.68
C SER A 142 19.26 17.74 2.60
N VAL A 143 18.91 18.95 2.15
CA VAL A 143 19.54 19.64 1.02
C VAL A 143 19.87 21.07 1.41
N LEU A 144 21.12 21.48 1.21
CA LEU A 144 21.58 22.86 1.27
C LEU A 144 21.84 23.35 -0.17
N PHE A 145 21.26 24.50 -0.53
CA PHE A 145 21.35 25.04 -1.89
C PHE A 145 21.43 26.56 -1.90
N SER A 146 22.01 27.14 -2.96
CA SER A 146 21.93 28.57 -3.26
C SER A 146 20.85 28.81 -4.30
N LEU A 147 19.97 29.78 -4.06
CA LEU A 147 19.02 30.30 -5.05
C LEU A 147 19.07 31.83 -5.03
N LEU A 148 19.25 32.44 -6.20
CA LEU A 148 19.44 33.90 -6.37
C LEU A 148 20.53 34.48 -5.43
N GLY A 149 21.61 33.72 -5.21
CA GLY A 149 22.74 34.10 -4.36
C GLY A 149 22.48 33.99 -2.85
N LYS A 150 21.34 33.44 -2.41
CA LYS A 150 21.03 33.19 -1.00
C LYS A 150 21.05 31.70 -0.70
N GLU A 151 21.78 31.30 0.34
CA GLU A 151 21.74 29.93 0.86
C GLU A 151 20.41 29.66 1.56
N GLN A 152 19.87 28.48 1.31
CA GLN A 152 18.60 27.97 1.82
C GLN A 152 18.72 26.47 2.04
N SER A 153 17.91 25.91 2.95
CA SER A 153 17.83 24.47 3.17
C SER A 153 16.38 23.97 3.12
N LEU A 154 16.24 22.68 2.80
CA LEU A 154 14.99 21.95 2.79
C LEU A 154 15.26 20.45 3.04
N SER A 155 14.20 19.66 3.15
CA SER A 155 14.27 18.19 3.14
C SER A 155 13.26 17.63 2.13
N TYR A 156 13.62 16.52 1.49
CA TYR A 156 12.72 15.68 0.71
C TYR A 156 12.49 14.35 1.44
N VAL A 157 11.27 13.82 1.37
CA VAL A 157 11.00 12.44 1.73
C VAL A 157 11.23 11.57 0.49
N VAL A 158 12.08 10.55 0.61
CA VAL A 158 12.43 9.67 -0.50
C VAL A 158 11.95 8.25 -0.19
N LYS A 159 11.04 7.74 -1.01
CA LYS A 159 10.68 6.31 -1.08
C LYS A 159 11.74 5.58 -1.91
N LEU A 160 12.11 4.38 -1.48
CA LEU A 160 13.09 3.50 -2.12
C LEU A 160 12.55 2.06 -2.19
N CYS A 161 12.71 1.42 -3.34
CA CYS A 161 12.43 -0.01 -3.46
C CYS A 161 13.47 -0.85 -2.70
N PRO A 162 13.08 -1.89 -1.94
CA PRO A 162 14.01 -2.89 -1.45
C PRO A 162 14.69 -3.64 -2.61
N GLN A 163 15.92 -4.08 -2.41
CA GLN A 163 16.67 -4.83 -3.42
C GLN A 163 16.40 -6.34 -3.27
N TRP A 164 15.26 -6.79 -3.77
CA TRP A 164 14.84 -8.20 -3.74
C TRP A 164 15.55 -9.06 -4.81
N SER A 165 16.88 -8.93 -4.92
CA SER A 165 17.70 -9.53 -6.01
C SER A 165 17.75 -11.07 -6.02
N PHE A 166 17.18 -11.73 -5.02
CA PHE A 166 16.95 -13.18 -4.98
C PHE A 166 15.77 -13.62 -5.85
N SER A 167 14.80 -12.73 -6.15
CA SER A 167 13.60 -13.07 -6.90
C SER A 167 13.30 -12.02 -7.98
N GLU A 168 13.27 -12.48 -9.23
CA GLU A 168 12.85 -11.67 -10.37
C GLU A 168 11.41 -11.17 -10.20
N ASP A 169 10.58 -11.90 -9.46
CA ASP A 169 9.14 -11.63 -9.32
C ASP A 169 8.83 -10.61 -8.23
N PHE A 170 9.55 -10.65 -7.10
CA PHE A 170 9.58 -9.51 -6.18
C PHE A 170 10.21 -8.27 -6.83
N THR A 171 11.23 -8.44 -7.68
CA THR A 171 11.80 -7.32 -8.44
C THR A 171 10.76 -6.69 -9.40
N LYS A 172 9.93 -7.51 -10.08
CA LYS A 172 8.79 -7.03 -10.88
C LYS A 172 7.73 -6.34 -10.03
N PHE A 173 7.40 -6.88 -8.85
CA PHE A 173 6.45 -6.30 -7.90
C PHE A 173 6.87 -4.88 -7.46
N GLY A 174 8.14 -4.72 -7.07
CA GLY A 174 8.71 -3.43 -6.69
C GLY A 174 8.62 -2.41 -7.82
N LEU A 175 9.09 -2.78 -9.02
CA LEU A 175 8.99 -1.93 -10.20
C LEU A 175 7.54 -1.57 -10.53
N ALA A 176 6.58 -2.50 -10.42
CA ALA A 176 5.16 -2.25 -10.68
C ALA A 176 4.53 -1.25 -9.70
N ILE A 177 4.86 -1.36 -8.40
CA ILE A 177 4.41 -0.39 -7.38
C ILE A 177 5.01 0.99 -7.64
N PHE A 178 6.33 1.08 -7.80
CA PHE A 178 7.02 2.35 -7.99
C PHE A 178 6.62 3.04 -9.30
N LYS A 179 6.44 2.26 -10.38
CA LYS A 179 5.93 2.76 -11.66
C LYS A 179 4.52 3.35 -11.51
N LYS A 180 3.59 2.64 -10.86
CA LYS A 180 2.22 3.14 -10.63
C LYS A 180 2.19 4.41 -9.78
N GLU A 181 2.98 4.48 -8.69
CA GLU A 181 3.02 5.69 -7.86
C GLU A 181 3.65 6.87 -8.62
N SER A 182 4.70 6.63 -9.42
CA SER A 182 5.30 7.64 -10.29
C SER A 182 4.29 8.20 -11.30
N GLU A 183 3.67 7.34 -12.10
CA GLU A 183 2.71 7.76 -13.14
C GLU A 183 1.42 8.37 -12.54
N PHE A 184 1.05 8.01 -11.31
CA PHE A 184 0.00 8.73 -10.58
C PHE A 184 0.38 10.19 -10.35
N PHE A 185 1.59 10.48 -9.86
CA PHE A 185 2.05 11.84 -9.61
C PHE A 185 2.37 12.63 -10.90
N GLU A 186 2.90 11.96 -11.91
CA GLU A 186 3.39 12.58 -13.16
C GLU A 186 2.28 12.79 -14.21
N GLU A 187 1.35 11.84 -14.36
CA GLU A 187 0.35 11.87 -15.44
C GLU A 187 -1.09 12.08 -14.92
N ILE A 188 -1.51 11.33 -13.90
CA ILE A 188 -2.91 11.33 -13.43
C ILE A 188 -3.21 12.59 -12.61
N LEU A 189 -2.42 12.83 -11.56
CA LEU A 189 -2.67 13.90 -10.58
C LEU A 189 -2.75 15.30 -11.22
N PRO A 190 -1.90 15.70 -12.20
CA PRO A 190 -2.04 16.98 -12.87
C PRO A 190 -3.37 17.12 -13.62
N VAL A 191 -3.84 16.05 -14.25
CA VAL A 191 -5.10 16.03 -15.01
C VAL A 191 -6.31 16.07 -14.06
N LEU A 192 -6.31 15.31 -12.97
CA LEU A 192 -7.36 15.38 -11.94
C LEU A 192 -7.42 16.77 -11.28
N ASN A 193 -6.26 17.39 -11.03
CA ASN A 193 -6.19 18.75 -10.49
C ASN A 193 -6.66 19.80 -11.51
N TYR A 194 -6.41 19.60 -12.80
CA TYR A 194 -6.97 20.45 -13.86
C TYR A 194 -8.51 20.40 -13.87
N GLU A 195 -9.11 19.21 -13.78
CA GLU A 195 -10.56 19.05 -13.71
C GLU A 195 -11.19 19.74 -12.49
N LEU A 196 -10.56 19.64 -11.31
CA LEU A 196 -11.01 20.33 -10.10
C LEU A 196 -10.87 21.85 -10.21
N THR A 197 -9.72 22.34 -10.66
CA THR A 197 -9.44 23.79 -10.74
C THR A 197 -10.20 24.50 -11.85
N ALA A 198 -10.49 23.81 -12.97
CA ALA A 198 -11.38 24.31 -14.03
C ALA A 198 -12.83 24.55 -13.55
N LEU A 199 -13.22 23.96 -12.42
CA LEU A 199 -14.52 24.17 -11.75
C LEU A 199 -14.41 25.08 -10.51
N GLY A 200 -13.24 25.68 -10.25
CA GLY A 200 -12.99 26.57 -9.11
C GLY A 200 -12.71 25.87 -7.78
N PHE A 201 -12.56 24.54 -7.76
CA PHE A 201 -12.14 23.81 -6.55
C PHE A 201 -10.62 23.84 -6.38
N SER A 202 -10.16 23.63 -5.13
CA SER A 202 -8.73 23.42 -4.87
C SER A 202 -8.24 22.07 -5.44
N PRO A 203 -6.95 21.97 -5.81
CA PRO A 203 -6.27 20.69 -6.06
C PRO A 203 -6.45 19.66 -4.93
N LEU A 204 -6.20 18.40 -5.23
CA LEU A 204 -6.16 17.30 -4.27
C LEU A 204 -5.09 17.52 -3.19
N ARG A 205 -5.42 17.19 -1.93
CA ARG A 205 -4.56 17.38 -0.75
C ARG A 205 -3.53 16.25 -0.59
N VAL A 206 -2.63 16.13 -1.56
CA VAL A 206 -1.48 15.21 -1.53
C VAL A 206 -0.16 15.95 -1.28
N ALA A 207 0.91 15.22 -0.95
CA ALA A 207 2.27 15.75 -0.95
C ALA A 207 2.68 16.15 -2.39
N LYS A 208 3.50 17.19 -2.55
CA LYS A 208 4.11 17.49 -3.86
C LYS A 208 5.07 16.35 -4.26
N PHE A 209 5.12 16.09 -5.56
CA PHE A 209 6.13 15.26 -6.21
C PHE A 209 7.21 16.14 -6.86
N PHE A 210 8.44 15.65 -6.91
CA PHE A 210 9.57 16.37 -7.51
C PHE A 210 10.38 15.54 -8.51
N TYR A 211 10.55 14.24 -8.28
CA TYR A 211 11.35 13.37 -9.12
C TYR A 211 11.08 11.89 -8.84
N SER A 212 11.22 11.04 -9.84
CA SER A 212 11.32 9.59 -9.68
C SER A 212 12.48 9.02 -10.48
N SER A 213 12.91 7.82 -10.12
CA SER A 213 13.65 6.93 -11.01
C SER A 213 12.96 5.59 -11.06
N LEU A 214 12.84 5.02 -12.26
CA LEU A 214 12.42 3.65 -12.52
C LEU A 214 13.58 2.81 -13.09
N GLU A 215 14.82 3.18 -12.76
CA GLU A 215 15.98 2.30 -13.00
C GLU A 215 15.83 1.03 -12.17
N LYS A 216 15.88 -0.13 -12.83
CA LYS A 216 15.67 -1.45 -12.22
C LYS A 216 16.55 -1.67 -10.98
N GLU A 217 15.95 -2.14 -9.90
CA GLU A 217 16.58 -2.38 -8.58
C GLU A 217 17.10 -1.11 -7.87
N LYS A 218 16.72 0.08 -8.36
CA LYS A 218 17.06 1.40 -7.80
C LYS A 218 15.87 2.36 -7.85
N GLU A 219 14.65 1.82 -7.89
CA GLU A 219 13.42 2.58 -8.05
C GLU A 219 13.21 3.50 -6.83
N MET A 220 12.88 4.77 -7.08
CA MET A 220 12.75 5.78 -6.03
C MET A 220 11.81 6.93 -6.40
N ILE A 221 11.22 7.58 -5.39
CA ILE A 221 10.30 8.71 -5.55
C ILE A 221 10.62 9.79 -4.51
N PHE A 222 10.81 11.04 -4.94
CA PHE A 222 11.07 12.22 -4.11
C PHE A 222 9.79 13.04 -3.93
N LEU A 223 9.38 13.21 -2.67
CA LEU A 223 8.14 13.86 -2.25
C LEU A 223 8.41 15.00 -1.25
N GLU A 224 7.40 15.86 -1.07
CA GLU A 224 7.37 16.91 -0.06
C GLU A 224 7.52 16.37 1.36
N ASP A 225 8.52 16.85 2.09
CA ASP A 225 8.54 16.70 3.54
C ASP A 225 7.42 17.55 4.17
N LEU A 226 6.47 16.88 4.82
CA LEU A 226 5.34 17.51 5.49
C LEU A 226 5.66 17.91 6.95
N ARG A 227 6.79 17.47 7.53
CA ARG A 227 7.21 17.82 8.90
C ARG A 227 7.32 19.35 9.12
N PRO A 228 7.89 20.17 8.20
CA PRO A 228 7.91 21.63 8.33
C PRO A 228 6.53 22.30 8.33
N ARG A 229 5.49 21.60 7.83
CA ARG A 229 4.09 22.04 7.85
C ARG A 229 3.35 21.59 9.13
N GLY A 230 4.05 20.98 10.09
CA GLY A 230 3.50 20.51 11.37
C GLY A 230 2.86 19.12 11.32
N PHE A 231 2.96 18.39 10.21
CA PHE A 231 2.47 17.01 10.15
C PHE A 231 3.38 16.07 10.96
N GLN A 232 2.76 15.07 11.59
CA GLN A 232 3.40 14.05 12.41
C GLN A 232 2.82 12.69 12.05
N MET A 233 3.59 11.61 12.21
CA MET A 233 3.07 10.27 11.97
C MET A 233 2.04 9.91 13.04
N PHE A 234 0.85 9.47 12.62
CA PHE A 234 -0.21 9.08 13.53
C PHE A 234 0.05 7.68 14.12
N ASP A 235 -0.28 7.49 15.40
CA ASP A 235 -0.18 6.18 16.04
C ASP A 235 -1.37 5.29 15.63
N ARG A 236 -1.14 4.44 14.63
CA ARG A 236 -2.15 3.51 14.09
C ARG A 236 -2.85 2.65 15.15
N LYS A 237 -2.19 2.36 16.29
CA LYS A 237 -2.80 1.58 17.39
C LYS A 237 -3.95 2.34 18.10
N LYS A 238 -3.98 3.68 18.03
CA LYS A 238 -5.08 4.50 18.59
C LYS A 238 -6.32 4.50 17.68
N GLY A 239 -6.12 4.39 16.35
CA GLY A 239 -7.15 4.58 15.34
C GLY A 239 -7.55 6.05 15.16
N LEU A 240 -8.02 6.40 13.96
CA LEU A 240 -8.45 7.77 13.65
C LEU A 240 -9.70 8.17 14.45
N SER A 241 -9.71 9.43 14.92
CA SER A 241 -10.95 10.05 15.39
C SER A 241 -11.88 10.38 14.23
N VAL A 242 -13.19 10.51 14.50
CA VAL A 242 -14.22 10.82 13.48
C VAL A 242 -13.85 12.06 12.66
N ALA A 243 -13.22 13.07 13.27
CA ALA A 243 -12.75 14.26 12.56
C ALA A 243 -11.65 13.96 11.52
N HIS A 244 -10.64 13.15 11.88
CA HIS A 244 -9.59 12.75 10.93
C HIS A 244 -10.15 11.83 9.84
N ALA A 245 -10.94 10.83 10.21
CA ALA A 245 -11.58 9.92 9.25
C ALA A 245 -12.48 10.69 8.26
N THR A 246 -13.21 11.72 8.72
CA THR A 246 -14.00 12.61 7.84
C THR A 246 -13.11 13.35 6.84
N LEU A 247 -11.96 13.88 7.27
CA LEU A 247 -11.04 14.60 6.39
C LEU A 247 -10.40 13.69 5.32
N VAL A 248 -10.15 12.41 5.64
CA VAL A 248 -9.66 11.39 4.70
C VAL A 248 -10.75 10.99 3.71
N LEU A 249 -11.94 10.62 4.20
CA LEU A 249 -13.10 10.25 3.37
C LEU A 249 -13.52 11.38 2.42
N GLN A 250 -13.42 12.65 2.85
CA GLN A 250 -13.64 13.82 1.99
C GLN A 250 -12.62 13.91 0.85
N GLU A 251 -11.36 13.53 1.04
CA GLU A 251 -10.37 13.57 -0.04
C GLU A 251 -10.46 12.37 -0.98
N LEU A 252 -10.78 11.18 -0.46
CA LEU A 252 -11.12 10.01 -1.29
C LEU A 252 -12.35 10.31 -2.16
N ALA A 253 -13.39 10.93 -1.60
CA ALA A 253 -14.56 11.38 -2.38
C ALA A 253 -14.18 12.41 -3.46
N ARG A 254 -13.23 13.32 -3.19
CA ARG A 254 -12.72 14.28 -4.18
C ARG A 254 -11.90 13.61 -5.28
N LEU A 255 -11.05 12.63 -4.95
CA LEU A 255 -10.30 11.82 -5.90
C LEU A 255 -11.24 11.04 -6.85
N HIS A 256 -12.26 10.37 -6.29
CA HIS A 256 -13.24 9.64 -7.07
C HIS A 256 -14.09 10.58 -7.94
N ALA A 257 -14.52 11.74 -7.41
CA ALA A 257 -15.27 12.74 -8.17
C ALA A 257 -14.45 13.33 -9.33
N ALA A 258 -13.18 13.66 -9.12
CA ALA A 258 -12.27 14.12 -10.18
C ALA A 258 -12.10 13.06 -11.27
N SER A 259 -12.02 11.78 -10.89
CA SER A 259 -11.95 10.66 -11.84
C SER A 259 -13.21 10.56 -12.70
N LEU A 260 -14.41 10.70 -12.10
CA LEU A 260 -15.68 10.69 -12.84
C LEU A 260 -15.81 11.91 -13.77
N LEU A 261 -15.34 13.09 -13.35
CA LEU A 261 -15.35 14.30 -14.19
C LEU A 261 -14.45 14.13 -15.43
N LEU A 262 -13.23 13.62 -15.24
CA LEU A 262 -12.29 13.33 -16.34
C LEU A 262 -12.89 12.34 -17.34
N LYS A 263 -13.44 11.22 -16.84
CA LYS A 263 -14.11 10.17 -17.63
C LYS A 263 -15.30 10.73 -18.42
N ALA A 264 -16.13 11.56 -17.78
CA ALA A 264 -17.28 12.20 -18.42
C ALA A 264 -16.88 13.20 -19.52
N ARG A 265 -15.72 13.85 -19.42
CA ARG A 265 -15.19 14.72 -20.48
C ARG A 265 -14.54 13.96 -21.64
N SER A 266 -13.80 12.88 -21.37
CA SER A 266 -13.23 12.06 -22.45
C SER A 266 -14.32 11.37 -23.30
N SER A 267 -15.48 11.01 -22.70
CA SER A 267 -16.72 10.52 -23.33
C SER A 267 -16.68 9.20 -24.12
N THR A 268 -15.53 8.80 -24.67
CA THR A 268 -15.33 7.57 -25.46
C THR A 268 -14.10 6.74 -25.06
N GLU A 269 -13.32 7.22 -24.09
CA GLU A 269 -12.05 6.65 -23.66
C GLU A 269 -12.20 6.05 -22.26
N ASP A 270 -11.79 4.80 -22.07
CA ASP A 270 -11.63 4.23 -20.73
C ASP A 270 -10.38 4.85 -20.08
N LEU A 271 -10.49 5.30 -18.82
CA LEU A 271 -9.35 5.79 -18.06
C LEU A 271 -8.22 4.74 -17.98
N ALA A 272 -8.57 3.46 -18.03
CA ALA A 272 -7.61 2.36 -18.02
C ALA A 272 -7.00 2.04 -19.41
N ASP A 273 -7.58 2.53 -20.51
CA ASP A 273 -6.93 2.53 -21.83
C ASP A 273 -5.93 3.69 -21.94
N ARG A 274 -6.29 4.86 -21.39
CA ARG A 274 -5.43 6.03 -21.29
C ARG A 274 -4.23 5.81 -20.36
N PHE A 275 -4.51 5.45 -19.11
CA PHE A 275 -3.51 5.25 -18.06
C PHE A 275 -3.30 3.74 -17.85
N THR A 276 -2.67 3.08 -18.82
CA THR A 276 -2.60 1.60 -18.89
C THR A 276 -2.06 0.94 -17.62
N HIS A 277 -1.22 1.63 -16.85
CA HIS A 277 -0.69 1.17 -15.57
C HIS A 277 -1.75 1.00 -14.45
N ILE A 278 -2.95 1.60 -14.55
CA ILE A 278 -4.02 1.36 -13.57
C ILE A 278 -4.74 0.00 -13.78
N LYS A 279 -4.51 -0.66 -14.93
CA LYS A 279 -4.92 -2.06 -15.14
C LYS A 279 -4.06 -3.04 -14.36
N ILE A 280 -2.80 -2.67 -14.11
CA ILE A 280 -1.88 -3.47 -13.30
C ILE A 280 -2.39 -3.38 -11.85
N ASP A 281 -2.68 -4.49 -11.21
CA ASP A 281 -3.05 -4.58 -9.79
C ASP A 281 -2.11 -5.54 -9.04
N TRP A 282 -2.47 -5.89 -7.80
CA TRP A 282 -1.67 -6.82 -7.00
C TRP A 282 -1.69 -8.23 -7.59
N MET A 283 -2.82 -8.68 -8.15
CA MET A 283 -3.03 -10.05 -8.61
C MET A 283 -2.46 -10.30 -10.01
N ASN A 284 -2.47 -9.27 -10.87
CA ASN A 284 -2.27 -9.43 -12.32
C ASN A 284 -0.95 -8.88 -12.88
N PHE A 285 -0.03 -8.33 -12.05
CA PHE A 285 1.22 -7.73 -12.55
C PHE A 285 2.18 -8.76 -13.19
N SER A 286 2.00 -10.05 -12.91
CA SER A 286 2.60 -11.20 -13.61
C SER A 286 1.88 -12.50 -13.20
N ASP A 287 2.02 -13.59 -13.97
CA ASP A 287 1.43 -14.90 -13.58
C ASP A 287 1.96 -15.40 -12.22
N CYS A 288 3.20 -15.06 -11.90
CA CYS A 288 3.85 -15.33 -10.63
C CYS A 288 3.42 -14.41 -9.47
N ALA A 289 2.90 -13.21 -9.74
CA ALA A 289 2.33 -12.31 -8.73
C ALA A 289 1.25 -13.01 -7.89
N LYS A 290 0.33 -13.67 -8.60
CA LYS A 290 -0.80 -14.41 -8.04
C LYS A 290 -0.33 -15.54 -7.12
N SER A 291 0.74 -16.25 -7.47
CA SER A 291 1.37 -17.30 -6.66
C SER A 291 2.08 -16.73 -5.43
N MET A 292 2.91 -15.69 -5.63
CA MET A 292 3.65 -14.97 -4.59
C MET A 292 2.72 -14.46 -3.48
N LEU A 293 1.63 -13.80 -3.88
CA LEU A 293 0.59 -13.35 -2.96
C LEU A 293 -0.10 -14.53 -2.28
N ASN A 294 -0.54 -15.55 -3.05
CA ASN A 294 -1.22 -16.73 -2.50
C ASN A 294 -0.44 -17.31 -1.31
N GLN A 295 0.88 -17.48 -1.47
CA GLN A 295 1.78 -17.93 -0.39
C GLN A 295 1.82 -16.96 0.78
N MET A 296 2.11 -15.68 0.54
CA MET A 296 2.24 -14.62 1.55
C MET A 296 1.03 -14.51 2.48
N PHE A 297 -0.19 -14.64 1.93
CA PHE A 297 -1.43 -14.46 2.70
C PHE A 297 -2.09 -15.76 3.14
N SER A 298 -1.65 -16.93 2.64
CA SER A 298 -2.13 -18.22 3.14
C SER A 298 -1.86 -18.42 4.64
N GLY A 299 -0.73 -17.93 5.17
CA GLY A 299 -0.37 -17.99 6.60
C GLY A 299 -1.37 -17.24 7.49
N PRO A 300 -1.59 -15.93 7.27
CA PRO A 300 -2.65 -15.16 7.95
C PRO A 300 -4.05 -15.81 7.87
N LEU A 301 -4.43 -16.39 6.72
CA LEU A 301 -5.74 -17.07 6.59
C LEU A 301 -5.80 -18.40 7.38
N LYS A 302 -4.73 -19.22 7.38
CA LYS A 302 -4.59 -20.41 8.26
C LYS A 302 -4.63 -20.02 9.74
N SER A 303 -4.03 -18.89 10.10
CA SER A 303 -4.06 -18.32 11.46
C SER A 303 -5.48 -17.93 11.88
N SER A 304 -6.21 -17.29 10.96
CA SER A 304 -7.59 -16.85 11.15
C SER A 304 -8.52 -18.04 11.40
N GLU A 305 -8.43 -19.07 10.54
CA GLU A 305 -9.13 -20.35 10.69
C GLU A 305 -8.87 -21.00 12.06
N GLN A 306 -7.59 -21.14 12.45
CA GLN A 306 -7.21 -21.75 13.73
C GLN A 306 -7.67 -20.94 14.95
N LEU A 307 -7.68 -19.61 14.86
CA LEU A 307 -8.20 -18.75 15.92
C LEU A 307 -9.72 -18.90 16.09
N LEU A 308 -10.49 -18.87 14.99
CA LEU A 308 -11.95 -19.01 15.05
C LEU A 308 -12.36 -20.37 15.65
N HIS A 309 -11.64 -21.43 15.29
CA HIS A 309 -11.78 -22.76 15.88
C HIS A 309 -11.57 -22.76 17.41
N ASN A 310 -10.55 -22.05 17.90
CA ASN A 310 -10.26 -21.92 19.33
C ASN A 310 -11.34 -21.13 20.09
N ILE A 311 -11.97 -20.14 19.44
CA ILE A 311 -12.92 -19.21 20.07
C ILE A 311 -14.34 -19.78 20.16
N LYS A 312 -14.77 -20.55 19.15
CA LYS A 312 -16.11 -21.17 19.03
C LYS A 312 -17.26 -20.16 18.84
N GLY A 313 -18.37 -20.62 18.29
CA GLY A 313 -19.45 -19.76 17.80
C GLY A 313 -19.18 -19.12 16.44
N TYR A 314 -18.06 -19.49 15.80
CA TYR A 314 -17.61 -19.01 14.48
C TYR A 314 -17.37 -20.17 13.51
N GLU A 315 -17.92 -21.36 13.79
CA GLU A 315 -17.60 -22.63 13.15
C GLU A 315 -17.74 -22.58 11.62
N VAL A 316 -18.65 -21.74 11.11
CA VAL A 316 -18.95 -21.67 9.68
C VAL A 316 -18.16 -20.56 8.97
N ALA A 317 -17.70 -19.53 9.70
CA ALA A 317 -16.68 -18.61 9.19
C ALA A 317 -15.31 -19.30 9.12
N GLU A 318 -14.96 -20.14 10.12
CA GLU A 318 -13.83 -21.07 10.06
C GLU A 318 -13.91 -21.93 8.79
N GLN A 319 -15.07 -22.55 8.53
CA GLN A 319 -15.29 -23.39 7.35
C GLN A 319 -15.17 -22.63 6.02
N TRP A 320 -15.64 -21.38 5.95
CA TRP A 320 -15.52 -20.54 4.74
C TRP A 320 -14.06 -20.18 4.47
N ILE A 321 -13.29 -19.77 5.48
CA ILE A 321 -11.85 -19.53 5.33
C ILE A 321 -11.15 -20.82 4.92
N ALA A 322 -11.47 -21.94 5.58
CA ALA A 322 -10.89 -23.25 5.28
C ALA A 322 -11.10 -23.65 3.80
N LYS A 323 -12.27 -23.35 3.22
CA LYS A 323 -12.62 -23.58 1.81
C LYS A 323 -11.79 -22.74 0.83
N HIS A 324 -11.49 -21.50 1.20
CA HIS A 324 -11.07 -20.46 0.25
C HIS A 324 -9.61 -20.03 0.37
N LYS A 325 -8.97 -20.25 1.53
CA LYS A 325 -7.57 -19.85 1.83
C LYS A 325 -6.50 -20.36 0.87
N ASP A 326 -6.77 -21.41 0.10
CA ASP A 326 -5.82 -22.00 -0.84
C ASP A 326 -6.00 -21.45 -2.27
N ASN A 327 -7.15 -20.81 -2.56
CA ASN A 327 -7.51 -20.18 -3.85
C ASN A 327 -7.96 -18.71 -3.68
N TRP A 328 -7.54 -18.04 -2.59
CA TRP A 328 -8.09 -16.72 -2.24
C TRP A 328 -7.74 -15.64 -3.27
N ALA A 329 -6.61 -15.80 -3.96
CA ALA A 329 -6.20 -14.93 -5.04
C ALA A 329 -7.23 -14.88 -6.20
N ASP A 330 -7.83 -16.02 -6.57
CA ASP A 330 -8.87 -16.08 -7.60
C ASP A 330 -10.13 -15.32 -7.17
N LEU A 331 -10.51 -15.43 -5.89
CA LEU A 331 -11.65 -14.70 -5.33
C LEU A 331 -11.40 -13.19 -5.32
N ILE A 332 -10.19 -12.76 -4.95
CA ILE A 332 -9.83 -11.34 -4.97
C ILE A 332 -9.75 -10.80 -6.40
N GLU A 333 -9.22 -11.55 -7.37
CA GLU A 333 -9.24 -11.17 -8.79
C GLU A 333 -10.68 -11.02 -9.32
N ILE A 334 -11.56 -12.00 -9.04
CA ILE A 334 -13.00 -11.93 -9.39
C ILE A 334 -13.67 -10.73 -8.71
N GLN A 335 -13.31 -10.43 -7.47
CA GLN A 335 -13.91 -9.32 -6.72
C GLN A 335 -13.33 -7.94 -7.09
N LEU A 336 -12.14 -7.89 -7.68
CA LEU A 336 -11.54 -6.69 -8.30
C LEU A 336 -11.98 -6.50 -9.77
N ALA A 337 -12.77 -7.43 -10.34
CA ALA A 337 -13.29 -7.32 -11.69
C ALA A 337 -14.06 -5.99 -11.89
N ARG A 338 -13.58 -5.21 -12.87
CA ARG A 338 -13.99 -3.83 -13.12
C ARG A 338 -15.46 -3.69 -13.53
N ASN A 339 -16.07 -2.56 -13.16
CA ASN A 339 -17.41 -2.17 -13.58
C ASN A 339 -17.35 -0.82 -14.32
N PRO A 340 -17.24 -0.83 -15.67
CA PRO A 340 -17.02 0.39 -16.47
C PRO A 340 -18.01 1.53 -16.24
N LYS A 341 -19.21 1.28 -15.70
CA LYS A 341 -20.16 2.32 -15.30
C LYS A 341 -19.63 3.17 -14.14
N PHE A 342 -19.00 2.56 -13.15
CA PHE A 342 -18.61 3.20 -11.88
C PHE A 342 -17.10 3.23 -11.60
N ASP A 343 -16.26 2.60 -12.45
CA ASP A 343 -14.80 2.66 -12.31
C ASP A 343 -14.27 4.10 -12.14
N VAL A 344 -13.49 4.29 -11.08
CA VAL A 344 -12.77 5.52 -10.69
C VAL A 344 -11.33 5.18 -10.33
N ILE A 345 -10.47 6.19 -10.22
CA ILE A 345 -9.09 5.99 -9.76
C ILE A 345 -9.11 5.96 -8.22
N CYS A 346 -8.77 4.81 -7.65
CA CYS A 346 -8.74 4.58 -6.21
C CYS A 346 -7.33 4.79 -5.63
N HIS A 347 -7.23 5.15 -4.36
CA HIS A 347 -5.94 5.29 -3.64
C HIS A 347 -5.21 3.93 -3.46
N GLY A 348 -5.94 2.82 -3.40
CA GLY A 348 -5.39 1.45 -3.35
C GLY A 348 -4.77 1.02 -2.00
N ASP A 349 -4.28 1.95 -1.19
CA ASP A 349 -3.60 1.65 0.09
C ASP A 349 -3.82 2.80 1.12
N CYS A 350 -5.02 2.87 1.72
CA CYS A 350 -5.42 3.99 2.60
C CYS A 350 -5.78 3.48 4.01
N TRP A 351 -4.75 3.15 4.81
CA TRP A 351 -4.87 2.40 6.08
C TRP A 351 -4.40 3.14 7.36
N ASN A 352 -3.99 4.41 7.26
CA ASN A 352 -3.56 5.25 8.40
C ASN A 352 -4.42 6.51 8.56
#